data_AF-A0A7C9DWG8-F1
#
_entry.id   AF-A0A7C9DWG8-F1
#
_cell.length_a   1.000
_cell.length_b   1.000
_cell.length_c   1.000
_cell.angle_alpha   90.00
_cell.angle_beta   90.00
_cell.angle_gamma   90.00
#
_symmetry.space_group_name_H-M   'P 1'
#
loop_
_entity.id
_entity.type
_entity.pdbx_description
1 polymer ?
#
loop_
_entity_poly.entity_id
_entity_poly.type
_entity_poly.pdbx_seq_one_letter_code
_entity_poly.pdbx_strand_id
1 'polypeptide(L)'
;CKNCGQTYPGDCSYGTGNLKRHLGKCKRRNFRDIGQLLLESRSGSLENRLSKFDFNEFRQLLAYCVVKHELPFQFVEYEGVRDLLAYLNPDVKFVARNTTRNDVIKLFEREKEKLKLFLESFH
;
A
#
# COMPACT_ATOMS: atom_id res chain seq x y z
N CYS A 1 -1.91 -13.50 35.33
CA CYS A 1 -2.81 -12.70 34.47
C CYS A 1 -3.59 -13.65 33.59
N LYS A 2 -4.93 -13.67 33.69
CA LYS A 2 -5.77 -14.63 32.96
C LYS A 2 -5.78 -14.40 31.43
N ASN A 3 -5.45 -13.20 30.98
CA ASN A 3 -5.49 -12.84 29.55
C ASN A 3 -4.16 -13.10 28.83
N CYS A 4 -3.01 -12.94 29.50
CA CYS A 4 -1.71 -13.10 28.86
C CYS A 4 -0.83 -14.20 29.46
N GLY A 5 -1.27 -14.85 30.54
CA GLY A 5 -0.54 -15.94 31.21
C GLY A 5 0.59 -15.49 32.15
N GLN A 6 0.96 -14.20 32.21
CA GLN A 6 2.03 -13.73 33.11
C GLN A 6 1.74 -14.04 34.57
N THR A 7 2.68 -14.67 35.26
CA THR A 7 2.64 -14.96 36.69
C THR A 7 3.24 -13.79 37.48
N TYR A 8 2.72 -13.56 38.68
CA TYR A 8 3.22 -12.52 39.59
C TYR A 8 3.42 -13.15 40.97
N PRO A 9 4.52 -12.81 41.66
CA PRO A 9 4.73 -13.25 43.04
C PRO A 9 3.65 -12.65 43.93
N GLY A 10 3.14 -13.46 44.86
CA GLY A 10 2.01 -13.15 45.73
C GLY A 10 2.34 -13.27 47.21
N ASP A 11 3.59 -12.98 47.61
CA ASP A 11 3.94 -12.91 49.03
C ASP A 11 3.41 -11.64 49.68
N CYS A 12 3.21 -11.70 51.00
CA CYS A 12 2.75 -10.59 51.83
C CYS A 12 3.67 -9.36 51.82
N SER A 13 4.91 -9.50 51.35
CA SER A 13 5.89 -8.44 51.13
C SER A 13 5.71 -7.69 49.79
N TYR A 14 4.96 -8.24 48.84
CA TYR A 14 4.71 -7.62 47.54
C TYR A 14 3.24 -7.19 47.41
N GLY A 15 3.00 -5.88 47.33
CA GLY A 15 1.66 -5.33 47.14
C GLY A 15 1.03 -5.65 45.78
N THR A 16 -0.26 -5.37 45.63
CA THR A 16 -1.04 -5.60 44.38
C THR A 16 -0.68 -4.66 43.23
N GLY A 17 0.23 -3.70 43.45
CA GLY A 17 0.63 -2.68 42.49
C GLY A 17 1.22 -3.24 41.19
N ASN A 18 1.95 -4.35 41.27
CA ASN A 18 2.54 -4.99 40.09
C ASN A 18 1.47 -5.52 39.12
N LEU A 19 0.46 -6.22 39.65
CA LEU A 19 -0.66 -6.70 38.85
C LEU A 19 -1.50 -5.54 38.31
N LYS A 20 -1.77 -4.51 39.12
CA LYS A 20 -2.55 -3.33 38.71
C LYS A 20 -1.87 -2.58 37.55
N ARG A 21 -0.55 -2.37 37.63
CA ARG A 21 0.26 -1.77 36.57
C ARG A 21 0.25 -2.61 35.29
N HIS A 22 0.30 -3.93 35.42
CA HIS A 22 0.19 -4.83 34.28
C HIS A 22 -1.18 -4.76 33.60
N LEU A 23 -2.28 -4.76 34.36
CA LEU A 23 -3.63 -4.71 33.79
C LEU A 23 -3.91 -3.44 32.98
N GLY A 24 -3.19 -2.34 33.25
CA GLY A 24 -3.24 -1.12 32.43
C GLY A 24 -2.46 -1.20 31.11
N LYS A 25 -1.49 -2.11 30.98
CA LYS A 25 -0.61 -2.25 29.79
C LYS A 25 -0.75 -3.59 29.07
N CYS A 26 -1.57 -4.50 29.59
CA CYS A 26 -1.73 -5.84 29.04
C CYS A 26 -2.40 -5.76 27.66
N LYS A 27 -1.61 -5.89 26.59
CA LYS A 27 -2.11 -5.85 25.21
C LYS A 27 -3.22 -6.89 24.98
N ARG A 28 -3.04 -8.13 25.45
CA ARG A 28 -4.04 -9.21 25.38
C ARG A 28 -5.32 -8.97 26.22
N ARG A 29 -5.40 -7.90 27.00
CA ARG A 29 -6.65 -7.49 27.66
C ARG A 29 -7.63 -6.85 26.67
N ASN A 30 -7.10 -6.13 25.68
CA ASN A 30 -7.90 -5.39 24.71
C ASN A 30 -8.27 -6.22 23.47
N PHE A 31 -7.63 -7.39 23.28
CA PHE A 31 -7.91 -8.31 22.18
C PHE A 31 -8.69 -9.50 22.70
N ARG A 32 -9.92 -9.68 22.22
CA ARG A 32 -10.78 -10.81 22.60
C ARG A 32 -10.46 -12.08 21.82
N ASP A 33 -9.83 -11.95 20.65
CA ASP A 33 -9.43 -13.07 19.80
C ASP A 33 -8.11 -12.80 19.05
N ILE A 34 -7.58 -13.86 18.43
CA ILE A 34 -6.37 -13.83 17.59
C ILE A 34 -6.63 -12.99 16.31
N GLY A 35 -7.88 -12.92 15.85
CA GLY A 35 -8.29 -12.17 14.66
C GLY A 35 -8.07 -10.67 14.80
N GLN A 36 -8.43 -10.09 15.95
CA GLN A 36 -8.26 -8.66 16.23
C GLN A 36 -6.78 -8.25 16.33
N LEU A 37 -5.92 -9.16 16.80
CA LEU A 37 -4.46 -8.97 16.83
C LEU A 37 -3.85 -9.01 15.41
N LEU A 38 -4.34 -9.91 14.55
CA LEU A 38 -3.96 -10.00 13.13
C LEU A 38 -4.42 -8.78 12.33
N LEU A 39 -5.62 -8.27 12.60
CA LEU A 39 -6.16 -7.07 11.97
C LEU A 39 -5.37 -5.81 12.36
N GLU A 40 -5.01 -5.64 13.63
CA GLU A 40 -4.19 -4.50 14.05
C GLU A 40 -2.73 -4.60 13.57
N SER A 41 -2.18 -5.80 13.44
CA SER A 41 -0.83 -5.97 12.89
C SER A 41 -0.77 -5.65 11.40
N ARG A 42 -1.84 -5.94 10.64
CA ARG A 42 -2.02 -5.41 9.28
C ARG A 42 -2.13 -3.89 9.31
N SER A 43 -3.13 -3.36 10.02
CA SER A 43 -3.53 -1.94 9.91
C SER A 43 -2.64 -0.92 10.63
N GLY A 44 -1.83 -1.32 11.62
CA GLY A 44 -1.08 -0.39 12.46
C GLY A 44 0.45 -0.37 12.28
N SER A 45 1.07 -1.41 11.71
CA SER A 45 2.55 -1.50 11.70
C SER A 45 3.19 -2.23 10.52
N LEU A 46 2.45 -3.11 9.82
CA LEU A 46 2.95 -3.74 8.60
C LEU A 46 2.50 -3.01 7.33
N GLU A 47 1.26 -2.50 7.27
CA GLU A 47 0.80 -1.67 6.14
C GLU A 47 1.59 -0.37 5.98
N ASN A 48 2.24 0.13 7.04
CA ASN A 48 3.09 1.31 6.96
C ASN A 48 4.50 1.00 6.39
N ARG A 49 4.84 -0.27 6.15
CA ARG A 49 6.12 -0.71 5.57
C ARG A 49 6.02 -1.14 4.11
N LEU A 50 4.81 -1.31 3.58
CA LEU A 50 4.57 -1.57 2.16
C LEU A 50 4.10 -0.25 1.55
N SER A 51 4.83 0.27 0.57
CA SER A 51 4.38 1.45 -0.17
C SER A 51 2.98 1.16 -0.70
N LYS A 52 1.99 1.99 -0.33
CA LYS A 52 0.62 1.81 -0.80
C LYS A 52 0.64 1.88 -2.32
N PHE A 53 0.01 0.91 -2.98
CA PHE A 53 -0.11 0.91 -4.43
C PHE A 53 -0.85 2.17 -4.88
N ASP A 54 -0.14 3.09 -5.54
CA ASP A 54 -0.74 4.26 -6.16
C ASP A 54 -1.16 3.92 -7.59
N PHE A 55 -2.48 3.88 -7.81
CA PHE A 55 -3.05 3.62 -9.11
C PHE A 55 -2.70 4.69 -10.16
N ASN A 56 -2.50 5.93 -9.74
CA ASN A 56 -2.12 7.01 -10.64
C ASN A 56 -0.65 6.86 -11.10
N GLU A 57 0.24 6.41 -10.22
CA GLU A 57 1.61 6.06 -10.58
C GLU A 57 1.63 4.88 -11.54
N PHE A 58 0.86 3.82 -11.25
CA PHE A 58 0.70 2.67 -12.15
C PHE A 58 0.26 3.08 -13.56
N ARG A 59 -0.73 3.98 -13.69
CA ARG A 59 -1.19 4.48 -14.99
C ARG A 59 -0.09 5.22 -15.76
N GLN A 60 0.74 6.01 -15.06
CA GLN A 60 1.85 6.71 -15.69
C GLN A 60 2.92 5.75 -16.19
N LEU A 61 3.28 4.74 -15.38
CA LEU A 61 4.21 3.68 -15.79
C LEU A 61 3.68 2.89 -16.99
N LEU A 62 2.38 2.59 -17.01
CA LEU A 62 1.74 1.88 -18.11
C LEU A 62 1.75 2.72 -19.40
N ALA A 63 1.42 4.01 -19.32
CA ALA A 63 1.49 4.93 -20.47
C ALA A 63 2.93 5.06 -20.99
N TYR A 64 3.92 5.15 -20.10
CA TYR A 64 5.33 5.17 -20.48
C TYR A 64 5.76 3.88 -21.17
N CYS A 65 5.35 2.71 -20.66
CA CYS A 65 5.61 1.41 -21.28
C CYS A 65 5.06 1.35 -22.72
N VAL A 66 3.81 1.80 -22.91
CA VAL A 66 3.16 1.84 -24.22
C VAL A 66 3.94 2.69 -25.21
N VAL A 67 4.36 3.90 -24.81
CA VAL A 67 5.14 4.80 -25.68
C VAL A 67 6.53 4.25 -25.94
N LYS A 68 7.24 3.79 -24.90
CA LYS A 68 8.62 3.32 -24.98
C LYS A 68 8.79 2.11 -25.89
N HIS A 69 7.77 1.24 -25.95
CA HIS A 69 7.81 -0.01 -26.71
C HIS A 69 6.86 0.00 -27.91
N GLU A 70 6.31 1.17 -28.28
CA GLU A 70 5.43 1.36 -29.43
C GLU A 70 4.25 0.36 -29.46
N LEU A 71 3.70 0.07 -28.28
CA LEU A 71 2.64 -0.93 -28.13
C LEU A 71 1.30 -0.37 -28.59
N PRO A 72 0.41 -1.20 -29.15
CA PRO A 72 -0.96 -0.78 -29.40
C PRO A 72 -1.64 -0.43 -28.08
N PHE A 73 -2.48 0.60 -28.05
CA PHE A 73 -3.22 0.96 -26.83
C PHE A 73 -4.09 -0.18 -26.28
N GLN A 74 -4.48 -1.15 -27.14
CA GLN A 74 -5.22 -2.34 -26.74
C GLN A 74 -4.40 -3.29 -25.83
N PHE A 75 -3.07 -3.13 -25.78
CA PHE A 75 -2.18 -3.93 -24.95
C PHE A 75 -2.65 -4.07 -23.49
N VAL A 76 -3.18 -2.98 -22.92
CA VAL A 76 -3.68 -2.95 -21.52
C VAL A 76 -4.97 -3.76 -21.31
N GLU A 77 -5.63 -4.16 -22.39
CA GLU A 77 -6.87 -4.93 -22.40
C GLU A 77 -6.64 -6.40 -22.74
N TYR A 78 -5.42 -6.81 -23.09
CA TYR A 78 -5.10 -8.21 -23.34
C TYR A 78 -5.31 -9.03 -22.08
N GLU A 79 -6.01 -10.16 -22.22
CA GLU A 79 -6.37 -11.05 -21.12
C GLU A 79 -5.13 -11.49 -20.33
N GLY A 80 -4.10 -12.01 -21.00
CA GLY A 80 -2.86 -12.41 -20.33
C GLY A 80 -2.12 -11.28 -19.61
N VAL A 81 -2.25 -10.02 -20.08
CA VAL A 81 -1.70 -8.86 -19.37
C VAL A 81 -2.52 -8.57 -18.12
N ARG A 82 -3.85 -8.65 -18.20
CA ARG A 82 -4.75 -8.45 -17.06
C ARG A 82 -4.57 -9.55 -16.02
N ASP A 83 -4.40 -10.80 -16.43
CA ASP A 83 -4.14 -11.93 -15.54
C ASP A 83 -2.81 -11.76 -14.81
N LEU A 84 -1.76 -11.34 -15.52
CA LEU A 84 -0.46 -11.04 -14.92
C LEU A 84 -0.58 -9.93 -13.87
N LEU A 85 -1.30 -8.84 -14.18
CA LEU A 85 -1.50 -7.72 -13.26
C LEU A 85 -2.35 -8.13 -12.04
N ALA A 86 -3.40 -8.91 -12.24
CA ALA A 86 -4.26 -9.42 -11.16
C ALA A 86 -3.50 -10.36 -10.23
N TYR A 87 -2.61 -11.19 -10.78
CA TYR A 87 -1.72 -12.04 -10.00
C TYR A 87 -0.77 -11.23 -9.12
N LEU A 88 -0.24 -10.12 -9.63
CA LEU A 88 0.68 -9.24 -8.89
C LEU A 88 -0.02 -8.44 -7.79
N ASN A 89 -1.25 -7.96 -8.05
CA ASN A 89 -2.03 -7.21 -7.09
C ASN A 89 -3.53 -7.51 -7.27
N PRO A 90 -4.17 -8.23 -6.31
CA PRO A 90 -5.58 -8.56 -6.38
C PRO A 90 -6.52 -7.34 -6.43
N ASP A 91 -6.10 -6.19 -5.89
CA ASP A 91 -6.88 -4.95 -5.86
C ASP A 91 -6.60 -4.05 -7.08
N VAL A 92 -5.87 -4.55 -8.08
CA VAL A 92 -5.54 -3.79 -9.28
C VAL A 92 -6.80 -3.41 -10.04
N LYS A 93 -6.86 -2.14 -10.47
CA LYS A 93 -7.91 -1.66 -11.37
C LYS A 93 -7.40 -1.74 -12.80
N PHE A 94 -8.20 -2.28 -13.71
CA PHE A 94 -7.84 -2.32 -15.11
C PHE A 94 -8.11 -0.99 -15.79
N VAL A 95 -7.21 -0.62 -16.70
CA VAL A 95 -7.31 0.58 -17.52
C VAL A 95 -7.88 0.18 -18.87
N ALA A 96 -8.74 1.03 -19.43
CA ALA A 96 -9.27 0.85 -20.79
C ALA A 96 -8.35 1.54 -21.81
N ARG A 97 -8.39 1.07 -23.06
CA ARG A 97 -7.61 1.61 -24.18
C ARG A 97 -7.74 3.12 -24.35
N ASN A 98 -8.97 3.64 -24.27
CA ASN A 98 -9.23 5.08 -24.41
C ASN A 98 -8.64 5.89 -23.26
N THR A 99 -8.64 5.32 -22.06
CA THR A 99 -8.00 5.92 -20.89
C THR A 99 -6.48 5.96 -21.08
N THR A 100 -5.87 4.87 -21.53
CA THR A 100 -4.44 4.82 -21.87
C THR A 100 -4.07 5.82 -22.96
N ARG A 101 -4.89 5.96 -24.01
CA ARG A 101 -4.70 6.98 -25.04
C ARG A 101 -4.66 8.39 -24.43
N ASN A 102 -5.62 8.71 -23.57
CA ASN A 102 -5.67 10.01 -22.90
C ASN A 102 -4.47 10.23 -21.97
N ASP A 103 -4.00 9.19 -21.29
CA ASP A 103 -2.82 9.26 -20.43
C ASP A 103 -1.54 9.52 -21.23
N VAL A 104 -1.42 8.92 -22.41
CA VAL A 104 -0.30 9.17 -23.33
C VAL A 104 -0.32 10.60 -23.85
N ILE A 105 -1.49 11.15 -24.18
CA ILE A 105 -1.62 12.57 -24.59
C ILE A 105 -1.15 13.49 -23.46
N LYS A 106 -1.61 13.25 -22.22
CA LYS A 106 -1.18 14.03 -21.05
C LYS A 106 0.32 13.90 -20.77
N LEU A 107 0.87 12.71 -20.96
CA LEU A 107 2.31 12.47 -20.84
C LEU A 107 3.08 13.33 -21.86
N PHE A 108 2.64 13.32 -23.12
CA PHE A 108 3.23 14.16 -24.16
C PHE A 108 3.16 15.65 -23.84
N GLU A 109 2.00 16.15 -23.42
CA GLU A 109 1.82 17.56 -23.06
C GLU A 109 2.78 17.99 -21.95
N ARG A 110 2.92 17.16 -20.90
CA ARG A 110 3.83 17.40 -19.79
C ARG A 110 5.29 17.43 -20.22
N GLU A 111 5.73 16.44 -21.01
CA GLU A 111 7.12 16.39 -21.48
C GLU A 111 7.42 17.52 -22.45
N LYS A 112 6.46 17.91 -23.30
CA LYS A 112 6.57 19.08 -24.18
C LYS A 112 6.75 20.37 -23.39
N GLU A 113 5.99 20.57 -22.32
CA GLU A 113 6.10 21.75 -21.46
C GLU A 113 7.47 21.79 -20.74
N LYS A 114 7.91 20.67 -20.18
CA LYS A 114 9.26 20.56 -19.57
C LYS A 114 10.36 20.92 -20.55
N LEU A 115 10.28 20.42 -21.79
CA LEU A 115 11.25 20.72 -22.84
C LEU A 115 11.26 22.21 -23.19
N LYS A 116 10.09 22.87 -23.26
CA LYS A 116 10.01 24.32 -23.48
C LYS A 116 10.70 25.10 -22.37
N LEU A 117 10.38 24.81 -21.11
CA LEU A 117 10.98 25.49 -19.95
C LEU A 117 12.50 25.27 -19.89
N PHE A 118 12.95 24.06 -20.22
CA PHE A 118 14.36 23.75 -20.32
C PHE A 118 15.05 24.60 -21.39
N LEU A 119 14.45 24.71 -22.59
CA LEU A 119 14.99 25.54 -23.68
C LEU A 119 14.99 27.04 -23.35
N GLU A 120 13.95 27.54 -22.68
CA GLU A 120 13.86 28.93 -22.23
C GLU A 120 14.93 29.27 -21.18
N SER A 121 15.38 28.29 -20.38
CA SER A 121 16.42 28.51 -19.36
C SER A 121 17.83 28.75 -19.92
N PHE A 122 18.04 28.55 -21.23
CA PHE A 122 19.31 28.87 -21.91
C PHE A 122 19.38 30.31 -22.45
N HIS A 123 18.28 31.05 -22.37
CA HIS A 123 18.18 32.46 -22.75
C HIS A 123 18.25 33.37 -21.53
#